data_AF-A0A2S9PZW9-F1
#
_entry.id   AF-A0A2S9PZW9-F1
#
_cell.length_a   1.000
_cell.length_b   1.000
_cell.length_c   1.000
_cell.angle_alpha   90.00
_cell.angle_beta   90.00
_cell.angle_gamma   90.00
#
_symmetry.space_group_name_H-M   'P 1'
#
loop_
_entity.id
_entity.type
_entity.pdbx_description
1 polymer ?
#
loop_
_entity_poly.entity_id
_entity_poly.type
_entity_poly.pdbx_seq_one_letter_code
_entity_poly.pdbx_strand_id
1 'polypeptide(L)'
;MATAATALRQTATRESGVTDLPRVADPKRIAPRDARALSKLFFEQLAVLEEGTREYQYARNTLIEMNMSLVRYAAGRFRSRGDEMEDIVQVGMIGLIKAIDRFELTREVEFTSFAVPYIVGEIKRFFRDTSWAVHVPRRL
;
A
#
# COMPACT_ATOMS: atom_id res chain seq x y z
N MET A 1 20.59 9.61 40.06
CA MET A 1 19.43 9.05 39.31
C MET A 1 19.81 8.99 37.85
N ALA A 2 20.15 7.78 37.40
CA ALA A 2 20.86 7.51 36.16
C ALA A 2 19.91 7.41 34.95
N THR A 3 20.43 7.85 33.78
CA THR A 3 20.40 7.18 32.45
C THR A 3 19.05 6.91 31.76
N ALA A 4 18.87 7.05 30.44
CA ALA A 4 19.76 7.42 29.35
C ALA A 4 18.93 7.82 28.12
N ALA A 5 19.44 8.78 27.36
CA ALA A 5 19.04 9.06 25.99
C ALA A 5 19.40 7.85 25.11
N THR A 6 18.40 7.16 24.57
CA THR A 6 18.63 6.05 23.63
C THR A 6 18.87 6.63 22.24
N ALA A 7 20.12 6.46 21.82
CA ALA A 7 20.74 7.07 20.67
C ALA A 7 20.21 6.53 19.33
N LEU A 8 19.89 7.46 18.44
CA LEU A 8 20.08 7.30 17.00
C LEU A 8 21.58 7.11 16.75
N ARG A 9 22.03 5.86 16.61
CA ARG A 9 23.35 5.57 16.03
C ARG A 9 23.15 4.99 14.64
N GLN A 10 23.40 5.85 13.66
CA GLN A 10 23.71 5.49 12.29
C GLN A 10 25.01 4.70 12.27
N THR A 11 24.94 3.48 11.75
CA THR A 11 26.06 2.85 11.04
C THR A 11 25.54 2.43 9.68
N ALA A 12 25.40 3.42 8.80
CA ALA A 12 25.24 3.18 7.37
C ALA A 12 26.64 2.95 6.81
N THR A 13 27.15 1.72 6.97
CA THR A 13 28.32 1.26 6.22
C THR A 13 27.88 1.20 4.76
N ARG A 14 28.47 2.05 3.92
CA ARG A 14 28.31 1.98 2.46
C ARG A 14 29.04 0.72 1.98
N GLU A 15 28.31 -0.37 1.82
CA GLU A 15 28.77 -1.51 1.01
C GLU A 15 27.98 -1.54 -0.29
N SER A 16 28.73 -1.57 -1.38
CA SER A 16 28.25 -1.45 -2.74
C SER A 16 28.05 -2.86 -3.31
N GLY A 17 26.80 -3.26 -3.57
CA GLY A 17 26.49 -4.50 -4.27
C GLY A 17 25.12 -5.07 -3.88
N VAL A 18 24.11 -4.78 -4.69
CA VAL A 18 22.88 -5.58 -4.94
C VAL A 18 22.25 -6.27 -3.71
N THR A 19 21.10 -5.73 -3.26
CA THR A 19 20.10 -6.35 -2.35
C THR A 19 20.39 -6.28 -0.84
N ASP A 20 20.42 -5.09 -0.26
CA ASP A 20 20.09 -4.94 1.17
C ASP A 20 18.81 -4.09 1.30
N LEU A 21 17.67 -4.74 1.00
CA LEU A 21 16.37 -4.15 1.28
C LEU A 21 16.29 -3.87 2.78
N PRO A 22 15.95 -2.65 3.20
CA PRO A 22 15.87 -2.34 4.63
C PRO A 22 14.84 -3.29 5.26
N ARG A 23 15.28 -4.07 6.25
CA ARG A 23 14.37 -4.95 6.98
C ARG A 23 13.47 -4.12 7.88
N VAL A 24 12.26 -3.87 7.43
CA VAL A 24 11.25 -3.12 8.18
C VAL A 24 10.50 -4.08 9.11
N ALA A 25 10.70 -3.92 10.42
CA ALA A 25 10.06 -4.76 11.44
C ALA A 25 8.56 -4.46 11.64
N ASP A 26 8.14 -3.21 11.45
CA ASP A 26 6.72 -2.81 11.50
C ASP A 26 6.42 -1.75 10.43
N PRO A 27 6.08 -2.17 9.20
CA PRO A 27 5.82 -1.25 8.10
C PRO A 27 4.59 -0.37 8.33
N LYS A 28 3.68 -0.78 9.23
CA LYS A 28 2.40 -0.11 9.50
C LYS A 28 2.57 1.14 10.38
N ARG A 29 3.69 1.26 11.11
CA ARG A 29 3.96 2.34 12.07
C ARG A 29 4.87 3.45 11.54
N ILE A 30 5.22 3.43 10.26
CA ILE A 30 6.13 4.41 9.68
C ILE A 30 5.44 5.78 9.56
N ALA A 31 6.14 6.85 9.96
CA ALA A 31 5.63 8.20 9.80
C ALA A 31 5.47 8.56 8.30
N PRO A 32 4.48 9.39 7.90
CA PRO A 32 4.18 9.62 6.48
C PRO A 32 5.36 10.12 5.63
N ARG A 33 6.26 10.91 6.22
CA ARG A 33 7.45 11.43 5.53
C ARG A 33 8.48 10.33 5.29
N ASP A 34 8.71 9.48 6.29
CA ASP A 34 9.63 8.34 6.19
C ASP A 34 9.06 7.26 5.28
N ALA A 35 7.74 7.12 5.24
CA ALA A 35 7.04 6.18 4.37
C ALA A 35 7.24 6.50 2.88
N ARG A 36 7.30 7.79 2.51
CA ARG A 36 7.61 8.21 1.14
C ARG A 36 9.02 7.82 0.72
N ALA A 37 10.01 8.16 1.54
CA ALA A 37 11.41 7.87 1.24
C ALA A 37 11.66 6.35 1.17
N LEU A 38 11.11 5.58 2.10
CA LEU A 38 11.20 4.12 2.09
C LEU A 38 10.47 3.51 0.89
N SER A 39 9.26 3.99 0.56
CA SER A 39 8.50 3.49 -0.59
C SER A 39 9.29 3.65 -1.89
N LYS A 40 10.03 4.76 -2.05
CA LYS A 40 10.90 4.97 -3.20
C LYS A 40 11.93 3.86 -3.34
N LEU A 41 12.63 3.51 -2.25
CA LEU A 41 13.64 2.45 -2.24
C LEU A 41 13.05 1.08 -2.62
N PHE A 42 11.87 0.75 -2.09
CA PHE A 42 11.21 -0.51 -2.42
C PHE A 42 10.75 -0.58 -3.88
N PHE A 43 10.24 0.51 -4.45
CA PHE A 43 9.88 0.57 -5.87
C PHE A 43 11.11 0.52 -6.80
N GLU A 44 12.21 1.17 -6.43
CA GLU A 44 13.48 1.05 -7.16
C GLU A 44 13.94 -0.41 -7.20
N GLN A 45 13.76 -1.16 -6.12
CA GLN A 45 14.12 -2.58 -6.05
C GLN A 45 13.15 -3.46 -6.85
N LEU A 46 11.84 -3.23 -6.78
CA LEU A 46 10.86 -3.97 -7.60
C LEU A 46 11.15 -3.86 -9.11
N ALA A 47 11.75 -2.76 -9.57
CA ALA A 47 12.12 -2.58 -10.97
C ALA A 47 13.29 -3.48 -11.42
N VAL A 48 14.10 -4.00 -10.49
CA VAL A 48 15.30 -4.81 -10.79
C VAL A 48 15.17 -6.26 -10.34
N LEU A 49 14.33 -6.53 -9.33
CA LEU A 49 14.11 -7.86 -8.80
C LEU A 49 13.25 -8.69 -9.75
N GLU A 50 13.59 -9.96 -9.88
CA GLU A 50 12.80 -10.91 -10.67
C GLU A 50 11.50 -11.28 -9.94
N GLU A 51 10.37 -11.20 -10.65
CA GLU A 51 9.06 -11.56 -10.12
C GLU A 51 9.03 -13.03 -9.68
N GLY A 52 8.46 -13.30 -8.51
CA GLY A 52 8.39 -14.65 -7.93
C GLY A 52 9.54 -14.99 -6.97
N THR A 53 10.61 -14.19 -6.93
CA THR A 53 11.66 -14.31 -5.92
C THR A 53 11.16 -13.92 -4.53
N ARG A 54 11.86 -14.38 -3.48
CA ARG A 54 11.51 -14.04 -2.09
C ARG A 54 11.69 -12.55 -1.82
N GLU A 55 12.71 -11.96 -2.43
CA GLU A 55 13.09 -10.56 -2.33
C GLU A 55 12.03 -9.68 -2.99
N TYR A 56 11.54 -10.06 -4.18
CA TYR A 56 10.43 -9.38 -4.84
C TYR A 56 9.17 -9.40 -3.98
N GLN A 57 8.81 -10.57 -3.45
CA GLN A 57 7.65 -10.71 -2.56
C GLN A 57 7.81 -9.88 -1.29
N TYR A 58 9.00 -9.82 -0.71
CA TYR A 58 9.29 -9.01 0.47
C TYR A 58 9.10 -7.51 0.18
N ALA A 59 9.67 -7.00 -0.91
CA ALA A 59 9.55 -5.61 -1.30
C ALA A 59 8.08 -5.23 -1.54
N ARG A 60 7.37 -6.06 -2.29
CA ARG A 60 5.95 -5.88 -2.61
C ARG A 60 5.07 -5.89 -1.36
N ASN A 61 5.25 -6.88 -0.48
CA ASN A 61 4.46 -6.97 0.76
C ASN A 61 4.74 -5.79 1.69
N THR A 62 5.99 -5.34 1.78
CA THR A 62 6.34 -4.16 2.58
C THR A 62 5.62 -2.91 2.07
N LEU A 63 5.60 -2.69 0.75
CA LEU A 63 4.84 -1.60 0.14
C LEU A 63 3.34 -1.69 0.41
N ILE A 64 2.75 -2.89 0.34
CA ILE A 64 1.34 -3.12 0.69
C ILE A 64 1.08 -2.71 2.14
N GLU A 65 1.89 -3.21 3.07
CA GLU A 65 1.70 -2.97 4.50
C GLU A 65 1.84 -1.51 4.90
N MET A 66 2.83 -0.81 4.32
CA MET A 66 3.04 0.63 4.51
C MET A 66 1.84 1.47 4.07
N ASN A 67 1.11 1.00 3.06
CA ASN A 67 0.04 1.77 2.42
C ASN A 67 -1.38 1.31 2.82
N MET A 68 -1.53 0.38 3.77
CA MET A 68 -2.87 -0.04 4.20
C MET A 68 -3.70 1.08 4.85
N SER A 69 -3.05 2.03 5.51
CA SER A 69 -3.74 3.19 6.10
C SER A 69 -4.38 4.08 5.03
N LEU A 70 -3.75 4.19 3.86
CA LEU A 70 -4.28 4.88 2.69
C LEU A 70 -5.58 4.23 2.20
N VAL A 71 -5.64 2.90 2.18
CA VAL A 71 -6.84 2.15 1.80
C VAL A 71 -7.98 2.42 2.77
N ARG A 72 -7.73 2.31 4.08
CA ARG A 72 -8.75 2.63 5.11
C ARG A 72 -9.23 4.07 5.00
N TYR A 73 -8.32 5.01 4.76
CA TYR A 73 -8.66 6.41 4.54
C TYR A 73 -9.54 6.60 3.29
N ALA A 74 -9.23 5.94 2.18
CA ALA A 74 -10.05 5.99 0.97
C ALA A 74 -11.43 5.35 1.17
N ALA A 75 -11.47 4.16 1.80
CA ALA A 75 -12.68 3.42 2.14
C ALA A 75 -13.63 4.20 3.05
N GLY A 76 -13.11 4.94 4.03
CA GLY A 76 -13.92 5.73 4.97
C GLY A 76 -14.76 6.84 4.34
N ARG A 77 -14.56 7.15 3.05
CA ARG A 77 -15.41 8.09 2.29
C ARG A 77 -16.72 7.47 1.82
N PHE A 78 -16.81 6.15 1.79
CA PHE A 78 -18.00 5.43 1.37
C PHE A 78 -18.91 5.19 2.56
N ARG A 79 -20.20 5.53 2.41
CA ARG A 79 -21.22 5.23 3.43
C ARG A 79 -21.55 3.74 3.35
N SER A 80 -21.25 2.98 4.40
CA SER A 80 -21.56 1.55 4.49
C SER A 80 -22.11 1.18 5.86
N ARG A 81 -22.81 0.05 5.96
CA ARG A 81 -23.12 -0.57 7.26
C ARG A 81 -21.84 -1.20 7.83
N GLY A 82 -21.79 -1.44 9.14
CA GLY A 82 -20.59 -1.92 9.83
C GLY A 82 -19.93 -3.13 9.14
N ASP A 83 -20.73 -4.16 8.85
CA ASP A 83 -20.25 -5.42 8.24
C ASP A 83 -19.74 -5.23 6.79
N GLU A 84 -20.21 -4.21 6.07
CA GLU A 84 -19.77 -3.91 4.69
C GLU A 84 -18.41 -3.18 4.65
N MET A 85 -17.99 -2.57 5.76
CA MET A 85 -16.75 -1.79 5.78
C MET A 85 -15.51 -2.67 5.58
N GLU A 86 -15.49 -3.87 6.15
CA GLU A 86 -14.39 -4.82 5.96
C GLU A 86 -14.27 -5.26 4.50
N ASP A 87 -15.40 -5.55 3.85
CA ASP A 87 -15.45 -5.88 2.42
C ASP A 87 -14.93 -4.73 1.55
N ILE A 88 -15.34 -3.49 1.86
CA ILE A 88 -14.86 -2.29 1.15
C ILE A 88 -13.35 -2.14 1.30
N VAL A 89 -12.82 -2.34 2.51
CA VAL A 89 -11.38 -2.29 2.76
C VAL A 89 -10.66 -3.38 1.97
N GLN A 90 -11.17 -4.61 1.96
CA GLN A 90 -10.59 -5.72 1.18
C GLN A 90 -10.58 -5.43 -0.32
N VAL A 91 -11.69 -4.95 -0.88
CA VAL A 91 -11.75 -4.53 -2.28
C VAL A 91 -10.78 -3.38 -2.56
N GLY A 92 -10.67 -2.42 -1.64
CA GLY A 92 -9.69 -1.34 -1.71
C GLY A 92 -8.25 -1.85 -1.69
N MET A 93 -7.96 -2.92 -0.94
CA MET A 93 -6.65 -3.58 -0.93
C MET A 93 -6.31 -4.18 -2.30
N ILE A 94 -7.27 -4.76 -3.02
CA ILE A 94 -7.08 -5.23 -4.40
C ILE A 94 -6.64 -4.06 -5.30
N GLY A 95 -7.23 -2.87 -5.10
CA GLY A 95 -6.86 -1.66 -5.83
C GLY A 95 -5.46 -1.18 -5.52
N LEU A 96 -5.06 -1.21 -4.24
CA LEU A 96 -3.70 -0.89 -3.83
C LEU A 96 -2.69 -1.86 -4.46
N ILE A 97 -2.98 -3.16 -4.43
CA ILE A 97 -2.12 -4.19 -5.02
C ILE A 97 -1.91 -3.93 -6.51
N LYS A 98 -3.01 -3.72 -7.26
CA LYS A 98 -2.95 -3.40 -8.70
C LYS A 98 -2.18 -2.10 -8.98
N ALA A 99 -2.25 -1.12 -8.07
CA ALA A 99 -1.48 0.11 -8.19
C ALA A 99 0.02 -0.15 -7.99
N ILE A 100 0.41 -0.95 -6.99
CA ILE A 100 1.81 -1.32 -6.77
C ILE A 100 2.38 -2.04 -7.99
N ASP A 101 1.63 -3.00 -8.54
CA ASP A 101 2.07 -3.80 -9.69
C ASP A 101 2.20 -2.99 -11.00
N ARG A 102 1.67 -1.77 -11.06
CA ARG A 102 1.64 -0.92 -12.27
C ARG A 102 2.34 0.43 -12.10
N PHE A 103 2.87 0.70 -10.91
CA PHE A 103 3.47 1.98 -10.63
C PHE A 103 4.89 2.03 -11.16
N GLU A 104 5.17 3.07 -11.94
CA GLU A 104 6.49 3.32 -12.55
C GLU A 104 7.09 4.57 -11.93
N LEU A 105 8.26 4.44 -11.31
CA LEU A 105 8.93 5.55 -10.63
C LEU A 105 9.32 6.69 -11.59
N THR A 106 9.47 6.37 -12.88
CA THR A 106 9.85 7.29 -13.95
C THR A 106 8.77 8.32 -14.28
N ARG A 107 7.55 8.17 -13.77
CA ARG A 107 6.41 9.05 -14.07
C ARG A 107 6.39 10.37 -13.28
N GLU A 108 7.39 10.63 -12.43
CA GLU A 108 7.54 11.86 -11.61
C GLU A 108 6.30 12.22 -10.77
N VAL A 109 5.47 11.25 -10.42
CA VAL A 109 4.28 11.44 -9.58
C VAL A 109 4.41 10.66 -8.28
N GLU A 110 3.86 11.23 -7.20
CA GLU A 110 3.77 10.54 -5.92
C GLU A 110 2.89 9.29 -6.04
N PHE A 111 3.36 8.16 -5.49
CA PHE A 111 2.60 6.90 -5.50
C PHE A 111 1.17 7.06 -4.96
N THR A 112 1.00 7.84 -3.89
CA THR A 112 -0.32 8.08 -3.29
C THR A 112 -1.33 8.68 -4.28
N SER A 113 -0.89 9.64 -5.11
CA SER A 113 -1.71 10.26 -6.16
C SER A 113 -2.11 9.26 -7.26
N PHE A 114 -1.25 8.28 -7.53
CA PHE A 114 -1.51 7.20 -8.48
C PHE A 114 -2.42 6.11 -7.91
N ALA A 115 -2.22 5.72 -6.65
CA ALA A 115 -2.90 4.60 -6.01
C ALA A 115 -4.35 4.90 -5.64
N VAL A 116 -4.66 6.13 -5.21
CA VAL A 116 -6.02 6.50 -4.79
C VAL A 116 -7.08 6.27 -5.88
N PRO A 117 -6.88 6.66 -7.15
CA PRO A 117 -7.79 6.32 -8.24
C PRO A 117 -8.03 4.82 -8.43
N TYR A 118 -7.00 3.98 -8.28
CA TYR A 118 -7.13 2.52 -8.37
C TYR A 118 -7.97 1.97 -7.21
N ILE A 119 -7.67 2.37 -5.99
CA ILE A 119 -8.40 1.96 -4.78
C ILE A 119 -9.88 2.35 -4.89
N VAL A 120 -10.17 3.61 -5.21
CA VAL A 120 -11.53 4.14 -5.36
C VAL A 120 -12.25 3.45 -6.52
N GLY A 121 -11.55 3.16 -7.62
CA GLY A 121 -12.11 2.47 -8.78
C GLY A 121 -12.58 1.05 -8.46
N GLU A 122 -11.77 0.27 -7.74
CA GLU A 122 -12.16 -1.08 -7.30
C GLU A 122 -13.37 -1.04 -6.37
N ILE A 123 -13.39 -0.12 -5.39
CA ILE A 123 -14.51 0.04 -4.46
C ILE A 123 -15.79 0.41 -5.21
N LYS A 124 -15.73 1.37 -6.14
CA LYS A 124 -16.88 1.75 -6.99
C LYS A 124 -17.38 0.58 -7.83
N ARG A 125 -16.47 -0.24 -8.37
CA ARG A 125 -16.83 -1.43 -9.14
C ARG A 125 -17.56 -2.45 -8.27
N PHE A 126 -17.07 -2.71 -7.06
CA PHE A 126 -17.74 -3.57 -6.09
C PHE A 126 -19.18 -3.10 -5.81
N PHE A 127 -19.39 -1.81 -5.54
CA PHE A 127 -20.76 -1.30 -5.35
C PHE A 127 -21.63 -1.50 -6.58
N ARG A 128 -21.12 -1.28 -7.80
CA ARG A 128 -21.88 -1.49 -9.03
C ARG A 128 -22.30 -2.95 -9.19
N ASP A 129 -21.37 -3.87 -8.96
CA ASP A 129 -21.56 -5.30 -9.23
C ASP A 129 -22.43 -5.96 -8.12
N THR A 130 -22.40 -5.43 -6.88
CA THR A 130 -23.16 -5.97 -5.73
C THR A 130 -24.51 -5.26 -5.50
N SER A 131 -24.65 -3.95 -5.82
CA SER A 131 -25.88 -3.18 -5.52
C SER A 131 -27.03 -3.44 -6.50
N TRP A 132 -26.76 -3.89 -7.73
CA TRP A 132 -27.81 -4.22 -8.70
C TRP A 132 -28.59 -5.50 -8.36
N ALA A 133 -28.07 -6.36 -7.47
CA ALA A 133 -28.74 -7.59 -7.07
C ALA A 133 -29.97 -7.35 -6.16
N VAL A 134 -30.06 -6.18 -5.50
CA VAL A 134 -31.10 -5.92 -4.48
C VAL A 134 -32.21 -4.97 -4.97
N HIS A 135 -32.05 -4.32 -6.14
CA HIS A 135 -33.01 -3.30 -6.60
C HIS A 135 -33.54 -3.53 -8.02
N VAL A 136 -34.25 -4.64 -8.24
CA VAL A 136 -35.16 -4.77 -9.40
C VAL A 136 -36.45 -5.51 -9.04
N PRO A 137 -37.53 -4.82 -8.61
CA PRO A 137 -38.88 -5.33 -8.80
C PRO A 137 -39.23 -5.23 -10.28
N ARG A 138 -39.21 -6.37 -10.99
CA ARG A 138 -39.86 -6.46 -12.31
C ARG A 138 -41.36 -6.39 -12.08
N ARG A 139 -42.00 -5.31 -12.54
CA ARG A 139 -43.46 -5.25 -12.66
C ARG A 139 -43.87 -6.23 -13.76
N LEU A 140 -44.66 -7.24 -13.38
CA LEU A 140 -45.53 -7.99 -14.27
C LEU A 140 -46.90 -7.30 -14.28
#